data_AF-A0A2K9LL91-F1
#
_entry.id   AF-A0A2K9LL91-F1
#
_cell.length_a   1.000
_cell.length_b   1.000
_cell.length_c   1.000
_cell.angle_alpha   90.00
_cell.angle_beta   90.00
_cell.angle_gamma   90.00
#
_symmetry.space_group_name_H-M   'P 1'
#
loop_
_entity.id
_entity.type
_entity.pdbx_description
1 polymer ?
#
loop_
_entity_poly.entity_id
_entity_poly.type
_entity_poly.pdbx_seq_one_letter_code
_entity_poly.pdbx_strand_id
1 'polypeptide(L)'
;MEQFRIIGDIREYIKSFDAFCARSVQRGEHPTLYMDDKQGQTYNNIREKDYLFSQCRNWVIPHNQMGLSFSARWQHLKDKYKLKKKWAAGNPVDVFWVIEQCDLPLGLKFVQDEKDKEHYFLTVTERMTSAQLKVKLIAVAERMSVIREAQDTL
;
A
#
# COMPACT_ATOMS: atom_id res chain seq x y z
N MET A 1 18.52 -17.68 3.39
CA MET A 1 17.06 -17.45 3.30
C MET A 1 16.47 -18.00 4.57
N GLU A 2 16.25 -17.14 5.56
CA GLU A 2 15.65 -17.57 6.83
C GLU A 2 14.13 -17.67 6.64
N GLN A 3 13.61 -18.85 6.94
CA GLN A 3 12.20 -19.17 6.87
C GLN A 3 11.65 -19.07 8.30
N PHE A 4 10.97 -17.97 8.61
CA PHE A 4 10.46 -17.70 9.96
C PHE A 4 9.33 -18.67 10.33
N ARG A 5 9.55 -19.43 11.41
CA ARG A 5 8.57 -20.32 12.02
C ARG A 5 7.98 -19.59 13.23
N ILE A 6 6.70 -19.23 13.15
CA ILE A 6 5.86 -18.62 14.21
C ILE A 6 5.87 -17.07 14.21
N ILE A 7 4.66 -16.51 14.26
CA ILE A 7 4.35 -15.09 13.96
C ILE A 7 4.57 -14.16 15.17
N GLY A 8 4.85 -14.70 16.35
CA GLY A 8 5.42 -13.94 17.47
C GLY A 8 6.66 -13.17 17.01
N ASP A 9 7.53 -13.86 16.26
CA ASP A 9 8.75 -13.28 15.72
C ASP A 9 8.45 -12.18 14.69
N ILE A 10 7.45 -12.32 13.80
CA ILE A 10 7.14 -11.29 12.79
C ILE A 10 6.54 -10.03 13.43
N ARG A 11 5.66 -10.17 14.43
CA ARG A 11 5.12 -8.99 15.15
C ARG A 11 6.20 -8.28 15.94
N GLU A 12 7.08 -9.03 16.59
CA GLU A 12 8.23 -8.47 17.30
C GLU A 12 9.25 -7.84 16.34
N TYR A 13 9.44 -8.44 15.17
CA TYR A 13 10.34 -7.96 14.12
C TYR A 13 9.77 -6.72 13.38
N ILE A 14 8.46 -6.65 13.12
CA ILE A 14 7.84 -5.45 12.56
C ILE A 14 7.84 -4.31 13.59
N LYS A 15 7.64 -4.63 14.87
CA LYS A 15 7.78 -3.66 15.96
C LYS A 15 9.22 -3.18 16.16
N SER A 16 10.23 -3.98 15.79
CA SER A 16 11.63 -3.59 15.90
C SER A 16 12.10 -2.67 14.78
N PHE A 17 11.33 -2.57 13.67
CA PHE A 17 11.52 -1.51 12.70
C PHE A 17 10.90 -0.21 13.21
N ASP A 18 11.73 0.83 13.33
CA ASP A 18 11.27 2.17 13.75
C ASP A 18 10.19 2.74 12.81
N ALA A 19 10.13 2.30 11.55
CA ALA A 19 9.14 2.73 10.58
C ALA A 19 8.84 1.68 9.48
N PHE A 20 7.58 1.23 9.41
CA PHE A 20 7.06 0.39 8.32
C PHE A 20 5.85 1.06 7.66
N CYS A 21 5.56 0.67 6.42
CA CYS A 21 4.32 1.01 5.73
C CYS A 21 3.65 -0.28 5.26
N ALA A 22 2.42 -0.54 5.71
CA ALA A 22 1.68 -1.76 5.39
C ALA A 22 0.26 -1.51 4.91
N ARG A 23 -0.31 -2.45 4.15
CA ARG A 23 -1.71 -2.40 3.72
C ARG A 23 -2.32 -3.79 3.59
N SER A 24 -3.61 -3.89 3.89
CA SER A 24 -4.40 -5.11 3.72
C SER A 24 -5.02 -5.18 2.34
N VAL A 25 -4.89 -6.33 1.67
CA VAL A 25 -5.30 -6.54 0.27
C VAL A 25 -6.01 -7.90 0.18
N GLN A 26 -7.10 -8.00 -0.59
CA GLN A 26 -7.73 -9.32 -0.79
C GLN A 26 -6.81 -10.20 -1.61
N ARG A 27 -6.75 -11.49 -1.28
CA ARG A 27 -5.88 -12.44 -1.99
C ARG A 27 -6.26 -12.50 -3.47
N GLY A 28 -5.24 -12.40 -4.33
CA GLY A 28 -5.40 -12.33 -5.78
C GLY A 28 -5.49 -10.90 -6.33
N GLU A 29 -5.73 -9.89 -5.48
CA GLU A 29 -5.59 -8.48 -5.90
C GLU A 29 -4.11 -8.06 -5.89
N HIS A 30 -3.75 -7.10 -6.75
CA HIS A 30 -2.42 -6.50 -6.74
C HIS A 30 -2.31 -5.47 -5.59
N PRO A 31 -1.20 -5.42 -4.84
CA PRO A 31 -1.14 -4.55 -3.66
C PRO A 31 -1.08 -3.06 -4.00
N THR A 32 -0.67 -2.70 -5.21
CA THR A 32 -0.52 -1.29 -5.63
C THR A 32 -1.34 -0.91 -6.85
N LEU A 33 -2.07 -1.84 -7.47
CA LEU A 33 -2.82 -1.62 -8.71
C LEU A 33 -4.24 -2.19 -8.62
N TYR A 34 -5.13 -1.65 -9.43
CA TYR A 34 -6.54 -2.03 -9.53
C TYR A 34 -6.81 -2.59 -10.93
N MET A 35 -7.20 -3.87 -11.02
CA MET A 35 -7.41 -4.57 -12.30
C MET A 35 -8.80 -4.35 -12.88
N ASP A 36 -9.71 -3.80 -12.09
CA ASP A 36 -11.05 -3.40 -12.49
C ASP A 36 -11.47 -2.09 -11.79
N ASP A 37 -12.62 -1.54 -12.19
CA ASP A 37 -13.15 -0.29 -11.64
C ASP A 37 -14.11 -0.52 -10.45
N LYS A 38 -14.16 -1.73 -9.85
CA LYS A 38 -15.10 -2.02 -8.74
C LYS A 38 -14.88 -1.13 -7.53
N GLN A 39 -13.66 -0.63 -7.36
CA GLN A 39 -13.26 0.23 -6.24
C GLN A 39 -13.19 1.73 -6.63
N GLY A 40 -13.64 2.08 -7.84
CA GLY A 40 -13.61 3.40 -8.46
C GLY A 40 -12.91 3.41 -9.82
N GLN A 41 -13.11 4.48 -10.60
CA GLN A 41 -12.51 4.67 -11.92
C GLN A 41 -10.98 4.52 -11.89
N THR A 42 -10.42 3.80 -12.85
CA THR A 42 -8.98 3.61 -12.99
C THR A 42 -8.44 4.12 -14.34
N TYR A 43 -7.18 4.53 -14.34
CA TYR A 43 -6.39 4.87 -15.51
C TYR A 43 -5.03 4.17 -15.40
N ASN A 44 -4.66 3.33 -16.37
CA ASN A 44 -3.47 2.48 -16.27
C ASN A 44 -3.43 1.65 -14.97
N ASN A 45 -4.58 1.10 -14.55
CA ASN A 45 -4.75 0.34 -13.30
C ASN A 45 -4.43 1.14 -12.02
N ILE A 46 -4.38 2.46 -12.12
CA ILE A 46 -4.25 3.37 -10.97
C ILE A 46 -5.60 4.02 -10.75
N ARG A 47 -6.10 3.93 -9.52
CA ARG A 47 -7.41 4.48 -9.18
C ARG A 47 -7.35 5.99 -9.10
N GLU A 48 -8.30 6.66 -9.76
CA GLU A 48 -8.32 8.12 -9.93
C GLU A 48 -8.23 8.87 -8.60
N LYS A 49 -8.98 8.44 -7.59
CA LYS A 49 -9.02 9.13 -6.30
C LYS A 49 -7.73 9.05 -5.48
N ASP A 50 -6.82 8.13 -5.83
CA ASP A 50 -5.58 7.94 -5.08
C ASP A 50 -4.50 8.95 -5.52
N TYR A 51 -4.60 9.55 -6.70
CA TYR A 51 -3.57 10.46 -7.22
C TYR A 51 -4.17 11.64 -7.98
N LEU A 52 -3.46 12.77 -8.01
CA LEU A 52 -3.89 13.93 -8.77
C LEU A 52 -3.56 13.75 -10.26
N PHE A 53 -4.55 13.41 -11.07
CA PHE A 53 -4.39 13.30 -12.52
C PHE A 53 -4.57 14.65 -13.22
N SER A 54 -3.78 14.91 -14.27
CA SER A 54 -4.06 15.97 -15.23
C SER A 54 -5.41 15.75 -15.93
N GLN A 55 -5.98 16.79 -16.55
CA GLN A 55 -7.25 16.69 -17.29
C GLN A 55 -7.28 15.55 -18.32
N CYS A 56 -6.19 15.33 -19.06
CA CYS A 56 -6.09 14.26 -20.07
C CYS A 56 -5.76 12.87 -19.47
N ARG A 57 -5.61 12.76 -18.15
CA ARG A 57 -5.34 11.52 -17.39
C ARG A 57 -4.04 10.77 -17.74
N ASN A 58 -3.27 11.30 -18.69
CA ASN A 58 -1.97 10.76 -19.06
C ASN A 58 -0.86 11.15 -18.08
N TRP A 59 -1.06 12.20 -17.28
CA TRP A 59 -0.09 12.67 -16.30
C TRP A 59 -0.63 12.59 -14.89
N VAL A 60 0.27 12.29 -13.96
CA VAL A 60 0.06 12.40 -12.52
C VAL A 60 0.90 13.56 -12.01
N ILE A 61 0.26 14.44 -11.26
CA ILE A 61 0.81 15.67 -10.71
C ILE A 61 1.18 15.44 -9.24
N PRO A 62 2.34 15.96 -8.77
CA PRO A 62 2.72 15.82 -7.37
C PRO A 62 1.69 16.41 -6.42
N HIS A 63 1.36 15.66 -5.36
CA HIS A 63 0.46 16.13 -4.32
C HIS A 63 0.70 15.36 -3.02
N ASN A 64 1.15 16.06 -1.98
CA ASN A 64 1.58 15.46 -0.71
C ASN A 64 0.47 14.73 0.06
N GLN A 65 -0.79 15.14 -0.11
CA GLN A 65 -1.97 14.50 0.51
C GLN A 65 -2.81 13.65 -0.46
N MET A 66 -2.21 13.19 -1.57
CA MET A 66 -2.81 12.20 -2.46
C MET A 66 -1.77 11.12 -2.76
N GLY A 67 -2.13 9.88 -2.46
CA GLY A 67 -1.34 8.73 -2.83
C GLY A 67 -2.06 7.45 -2.51
N LEU A 68 -1.37 6.33 -2.77
CA LEU A 68 -1.86 5.03 -2.36
C LEU A 68 -1.77 4.91 -0.83
N SER A 69 -2.86 4.52 -0.17
CA SER A 69 -2.95 4.43 1.30
C SER A 69 -2.16 3.28 1.93
N PHE A 70 -1.45 3.59 3.03
CA PHE A 70 -0.73 2.67 3.90
C PHE A 70 -0.97 3.02 5.38
N SER A 71 -0.86 2.00 6.23
CA SER A 71 -0.81 2.11 7.68
C SER A 71 0.64 2.05 8.15
N ALA A 72 1.05 2.98 9.01
CA ALA A 72 2.37 2.98 9.63
C ALA A 72 2.36 2.57 11.12
N ARG A 73 1.17 2.26 11.66
CA ARG A 73 0.98 1.76 13.02
C ARG A 73 0.19 0.46 13.00
N TRP A 74 0.52 -0.43 13.94
CA TRP A 74 -0.09 -1.76 14.04
C TRP A 74 -1.59 -1.70 14.29
N GLN A 75 -2.04 -0.80 15.17
CA GLN A 75 -3.46 -0.68 15.52
C GLN A 75 -4.28 -0.22 14.31
N HIS A 76 -3.83 0.84 13.63
CA HIS A 76 -4.44 1.29 12.37
C HIS A 76 -4.49 0.18 11.32
N LEU A 77 -3.40 -0.57 11.13
CA LEU A 77 -3.36 -1.72 10.22
C LEU A 77 -4.40 -2.79 10.59
N LYS A 78 -4.49 -3.15 11.87
CA LYS A 78 -5.45 -4.14 12.38
C LYS A 78 -6.89 -3.71 12.10
N ASP A 79 -7.20 -2.44 12.28
CA ASP A 79 -8.55 -1.92 12.03
C ASP A 79 -8.90 -1.89 10.53
N LYS A 80 -7.95 -1.50 9.67
CA LYS A 80 -8.13 -1.60 8.21
C LYS A 80 -8.25 -3.05 7.74
N TYR A 81 -7.48 -3.97 8.30
CA TYR A 81 -7.56 -5.39 8.01
C TYR A 81 -8.95 -5.96 8.33
N LYS A 82 -9.46 -5.70 9.54
CA LYS A 82 -10.81 -6.11 9.96
C LYS A 82 -11.89 -5.58 9.02
N LEU A 83 -11.78 -4.30 8.64
CA LEU A 83 -12.71 -3.68 7.71
C LEU A 83 -12.66 -4.36 6.33
N LYS A 84 -11.48 -4.53 5.74
CA LYS A 84 -11.32 -5.19 4.43
C LYS A 84 -11.83 -6.63 4.47
N LYS A 85 -11.57 -7.37 5.57
CA LYS A 85 -12.07 -8.74 5.78
C LYS A 85 -13.61 -8.80 5.84
N LYS A 86 -14.26 -7.86 6.53
CA LYS A 86 -15.73 -7.76 6.56
C LYS A 86 -16.33 -7.66 5.15
N TRP A 87 -15.67 -6.94 4.25
CA TRP A 87 -16.11 -6.73 2.86
C TRP A 87 -15.54 -7.74 1.86
N ALA A 88 -14.74 -8.71 2.31
CA ALA A 88 -14.09 -9.68 1.43
C ALA A 88 -14.98 -10.85 1.01
N ALA A 89 -16.23 -10.92 1.51
CA ALA A 89 -17.19 -11.97 1.16
C ALA A 89 -16.62 -13.41 1.29
N GLY A 90 -15.78 -13.64 2.30
CA GLY A 90 -15.11 -14.93 2.54
C GLY A 90 -13.73 -15.07 1.89
N ASN A 91 -13.33 -14.17 0.99
CA ASN A 91 -11.99 -14.19 0.41
C ASN A 91 -10.92 -13.87 1.46
N PRO A 92 -9.78 -14.60 1.48
CA PRO A 92 -8.67 -14.29 2.35
C PRO A 92 -8.14 -12.87 2.13
N VAL A 93 -7.65 -12.26 3.20
CA VAL A 93 -6.97 -10.96 3.16
C VAL A 93 -5.55 -11.16 3.64
N ASP A 94 -4.61 -10.67 2.83
CA ASP A 94 -3.17 -10.70 3.08
C ASP A 94 -2.68 -9.28 3.43
N VAL A 95 -1.57 -9.19 4.15
CA VAL A 95 -0.94 -7.91 4.51
C VAL A 95 0.38 -7.77 3.75
N PHE A 96 0.50 -6.69 2.99
CA PHE A 96 1.72 -6.33 2.27
C PHE A 96 2.41 -5.20 3.02
N TRP A 97 3.72 -5.28 3.19
CA TRP A 97 4.49 -4.29 3.94
C TRP A 97 5.88 -4.05 3.36
N VAL A 98 6.41 -2.87 3.63
CA VAL A 98 7.77 -2.44 3.29
C VAL A 98 8.33 -1.59 4.44
N ILE A 99 9.64 -1.60 4.61
CA ILE A 99 10.34 -0.70 5.55
C ILE A 99 10.39 0.68 4.88
N GLU A 100 9.98 1.74 5.58
CA GLU A 100 9.80 3.08 5.00
C GLU A 100 11.08 3.61 4.32
N GLN A 101 12.25 3.20 4.81
CA GLN A 101 13.57 3.60 4.30
C GLN A 101 14.07 2.78 3.09
N CYS A 102 13.37 1.74 2.64
CA CYS A 102 13.83 0.93 1.52
C CYS A 102 13.62 1.64 0.17
N ASP A 103 14.61 1.49 -0.73
CA ASP A 103 14.74 2.04 -2.09
C ASP A 103 13.42 2.15 -2.89
N LEU A 104 12.64 3.19 -2.60
CA LEU A 104 11.49 3.57 -3.42
C LEU A 104 12.00 4.04 -4.79
N PRO A 105 11.30 3.71 -5.88
CA PRO A 105 11.59 4.31 -7.17
C PRO A 105 11.62 5.83 -7.06
N LEU A 106 12.58 6.47 -7.74
CA LEU A 106 12.67 7.93 -7.80
C LEU A 106 11.32 8.54 -8.15
N GLY A 107 10.98 9.68 -7.52
CA GLY A 107 9.70 10.33 -7.73
C GLY A 107 8.54 9.78 -6.90
N LEU A 108 8.78 8.81 -6.01
CA LEU A 108 7.82 8.32 -5.02
C LEU A 108 8.33 8.54 -3.59
N LYS A 109 7.40 8.80 -2.67
CA LYS A 109 7.72 8.96 -1.25
C LYS A 109 6.53 8.57 -0.37
N PHE A 110 6.78 8.01 0.80
CA PHE A 110 5.78 7.93 1.87
C PHE A 110 5.67 9.29 2.58
N VAL A 111 4.45 9.84 2.63
CA VAL A 111 4.14 11.10 3.31
C VAL A 111 3.01 10.85 4.29
N GLN A 112 3.21 11.26 5.54
CA GLN A 112 2.20 11.16 6.59
C GLN A 112 0.96 11.99 6.22
N ASP A 113 -0.22 11.42 6.45
CA ASP A 113 -1.48 12.13 6.33
C ASP A 113 -1.56 13.24 7.40
N GLU A 114 -1.88 14.45 6.97
CA GLU A 114 -2.01 15.62 7.85
C GLU A 114 -3.14 15.46 8.90
N LYS A 115 -4.13 14.62 8.61
CA LYS A 115 -5.31 14.39 9.47
C LYS A 115 -5.21 13.11 10.30
N ASP A 116 -4.38 12.16 9.90
CA ASP A 116 -4.24 10.86 10.57
C ASP A 116 -2.77 10.45 10.61
N LYS A 117 -2.16 10.60 11.80
CA LYS A 117 -0.75 10.29 12.01
C LYS A 117 -0.40 8.81 11.81
N GLU A 118 -1.39 7.92 11.78
CA GLU A 118 -1.20 6.48 11.56
C GLU A 118 -1.34 6.09 10.09
N HIS A 119 -1.75 7.03 9.24
CA HIS A 119 -1.95 6.88 7.81
C HIS A 119 -0.86 7.58 7.02
N TYR A 120 -0.36 6.91 5.98
CA TYR A 120 0.64 7.42 5.07
C TYR A 120 0.17 7.24 3.63
N PHE A 121 0.48 8.22 2.80
CA PHE A 121 0.31 8.17 1.36
C PHE A 121 1.63 7.82 0.70
N LEU A 122 1.64 6.79 -0.15
CA LEU A 122 2.68 6.67 -1.17
C LEU A 122 2.36 7.67 -2.28
N THR A 123 2.96 8.84 -2.21
CA THR A 123 2.71 9.97 -3.11
C THR A 123 3.74 10.05 -4.24
N VAL A 124 3.36 10.76 -5.29
CA VAL A 124 4.23 11.20 -6.38
C VAL A 124 4.87 12.54 -5.99
N THR A 125 6.20 12.64 -6.10
CA THR A 125 6.96 13.86 -5.78
C THR A 125 7.38 14.66 -7.02
N GLU A 126 7.29 14.09 -8.22
CA GLU A 126 7.61 14.72 -9.49
C GLU A 126 6.53 14.37 -10.54
N ARG A 127 6.23 15.30 -11.47
CA ARG A 127 5.27 15.01 -12.53
C ARG A 127 5.76 13.82 -13.37
N MET A 128 4.90 12.82 -13.56
CA MET A 128 5.20 11.65 -14.39
C MET A 128 3.97 11.20 -15.17
N THR A 129 4.16 10.38 -16.19
CA THR A 129 3.01 9.77 -16.87
C THR A 129 2.36 8.70 -16.00
N SER A 130 1.07 8.43 -16.21
CA SER A 130 0.38 7.36 -15.50
C SER A 130 0.96 5.98 -15.82
N ALA A 131 1.52 5.79 -17.01
CA ALA A 131 2.28 4.58 -17.36
C ALA A 131 3.59 4.46 -16.56
N GLN A 132 4.35 5.56 -16.39
CA GLN A 132 5.53 5.57 -15.53
C GLN A 132 5.18 5.26 -14.07
N LEU A 133 4.10 5.87 -13.55
CA LEU A 133 3.63 5.57 -12.20
C LEU A 133 3.26 4.09 -12.06
N LYS A 134 2.56 3.48 -13.02
CA LYS A 134 2.21 2.05 -13.01
C LYS A 134 3.46 1.18 -12.86
N VAL A 135 4.49 1.42 -13.68
CA VAL A 135 5.75 0.66 -13.61
C VAL A 135 6.42 0.82 -12.24
N LYS A 136 6.47 2.05 -11.69
CA LYS A 136 7.02 2.30 -10.36
C LYS A 136 6.22 1.60 -9.26
N LEU A 137 4.88 1.58 -9.35
CA LEU A 137 4.02 0.89 -8.39
C LEU A 137 4.17 -0.64 -8.43
N ILE A 138 4.41 -1.22 -9.61
CA ILE A 138 4.77 -2.64 -9.74
C ILE A 138 6.10 -2.89 -9.04
N ALA A 139 7.11 -2.05 -9.30
CA ALA A 139 8.42 -2.18 -8.67
C ALA A 139 8.34 -2.05 -7.13
N VAL A 140 7.45 -1.20 -6.61
CA VAL A 140 7.16 -1.12 -5.17
C VAL A 140 6.52 -2.41 -4.66
N ALA A 141 5.54 -2.96 -5.38
CA ALA A 141 4.88 -4.22 -5.01
C ALA A 141 5.84 -5.40 -4.97
N GLU A 142 6.77 -5.49 -5.92
CA GLU A 142 7.80 -6.55 -5.97
C GLU A 142 8.74 -6.53 -4.76
N ARG A 143 8.91 -5.37 -4.12
CA ARG A 143 9.74 -5.20 -2.91
C ARG A 143 8.95 -5.44 -1.61
N MET A 144 7.62 -5.59 -1.68
CA MET A 144 6.81 -5.80 -0.49
C MET A 144 6.92 -7.24 0.00
N SER A 145 7.12 -7.37 1.32
CA SER A 145 6.93 -8.63 2.00
C SER A 145 5.44 -8.87 2.25
N VAL A 146 5.02 -10.13 2.28
CA VAL A 146 3.62 -10.53 2.46
C VAL A 146 3.43 -11.43 3.67
N ILE A 147 2.43 -11.10 4.51
CA ILE A 147 1.92 -11.97 5.56
C ILE A 147 0.60 -12.55 5.03
N ARG A 148 0.60 -13.85 4.76
CA ARG A 148 -0.58 -14.57 4.27
C ARG A 148 -1.50 -14.91 5.43
N GLU A 149 -2.81 -14.74 5.25
CA GLU A 149 -3.81 -15.15 6.24
C GLU A 149 -3.51 -14.67 7.66
N ALA A 150 -3.35 -13.36 7.83
CA ALA A 150 -3.05 -12.75 9.12
C ALA A 150 -4.15 -12.92 10.21
N GLN A 151 -5.13 -13.81 9.99
CA GLN A 151 -6.24 -14.12 10.91
C GLN A 151 -5.77 -14.71 12.22
N ASP A 152 -4.74 -15.56 12.21
CA ASP A 152 -4.25 -16.22 13.43
C ASP A 152 -3.32 -15.32 14.26
N THR A 153 -3.15 -14.04 13.87
CA THR A 153 -2.05 -13.22 14.42
C THR A 153 -2.16 -11.71 14.41
N LEU A 154 -3.29 -11.13 14.00
CA LEU A 154 -3.58 -9.69 14.17
C LEU A 154 -4.41 -9.36 15.40
#